data_AF-A0AAW1QVX8-F1
#
_entry.id   AF-A0AAW1QVX8-F1
#
_cell.length_a   1.000
_cell.length_b   1.000
_cell.length_c   1.000
_cell.angle_alpha   90.00
_cell.angle_beta   90.00
_cell.angle_gamma   90.00
#
_symmetry.space_group_name_H-M   'P 1'
#
loop_
_entity.id
_entity.type
_entity.pdbx_description
1 polymer ?
#
loop_
_entity_poly.entity_id
_entity_poly.type
_entity_poly.pdbx_seq_one_letter_code
_entity_poly.pdbx_strand_id
1 'polypeptide(L)'
;MKNQIRGLARLLKKDGLDPRVRAKEEAKLAGLLEALEAHRASERERAYAVRYHKVRFFERVKLERRIRRLQAAMQAAQAGGGEPAPGDAAALAQAQDDLQYVLHFPRGEKYVALLKPAADPAAAAALQAERARLRALVRAQLAEAALAAR
;
A
#
# COMPACT_ATOMS: atom_id res chain seq x y z
N MET A 1 15.42 -22.81 5.81
CA MET A 1 14.78 -22.00 6.87
C MET A 1 13.79 -22.78 7.74
N LYS A 2 12.59 -23.18 7.26
CA LYS A 2 11.56 -23.83 8.13
C LYS A 2 12.05 -25.09 8.87
N ASN A 3 12.84 -25.95 8.21
CA ASN A 3 13.38 -27.16 8.84
C ASN A 3 14.43 -26.84 9.91
N GLN A 4 15.25 -25.79 9.70
CA GLN A 4 16.24 -25.33 10.68
C GLN A 4 15.57 -24.74 11.92
N ILE A 5 14.52 -23.93 11.73
CA ILE A 5 13.70 -23.38 12.83
C ILE A 5 13.11 -24.51 13.68
N ARG A 6 12.49 -25.51 13.04
CA ARG A 6 11.93 -26.66 13.76
C ARG A 6 13.00 -27.48 14.46
N GLY A 7 14.17 -27.65 13.84
CA GLY A 7 15.31 -28.35 14.43
C GLY A 7 15.83 -27.65 15.69
N LEU A 8 16.04 -26.34 15.62
CA LEU A 8 16.48 -25.53 16.77
C LEU A 8 15.43 -25.46 17.87
N ALA A 9 14.15 -25.27 17.52
CA ALA A 9 13.07 -25.28 18.49
C ALA A 9 12.95 -26.64 19.21
N ARG A 10 13.24 -27.75 18.52
CA ARG A 10 13.31 -29.09 19.15
C ARG A 10 14.56 -29.25 20.02
N LEU A 11 15.70 -28.71 19.60
CA LEU A 11 16.95 -28.72 20.38
C LEU A 11 16.79 -27.96 21.70
N LEU A 12 16.21 -26.76 21.65
CA LEU A 12 15.98 -25.90 22.82
C LEU A 12 14.95 -26.46 23.81
N LYS A 13 14.09 -27.39 23.36
CA LYS A 13 13.17 -28.14 24.22
C LYS A 13 13.82 -29.29 24.98
N LYS A 14 15.06 -29.68 24.65
CA LYS A 14 15.77 -30.73 25.39
C LYS A 14 16.36 -30.20 26.68
N ASP A 15 16.31 -31.02 27.71
CA ASP A 15 16.99 -30.76 28.99
C ASP A 15 18.49 -31.03 28.87
N GLY A 16 19.28 -30.43 29.77
CA GLY A 16 20.73 -30.66 29.85
C GLY A 16 21.59 -29.89 28.85
N LEU A 17 21.04 -28.89 28.15
CA LEU A 17 21.86 -27.96 27.36
C LEU A 17 22.64 -27.01 28.28
N ASP A 18 23.93 -26.84 27.99
CA ASP A 18 24.75 -25.80 28.60
C ASP A 18 24.09 -24.41 28.41
N PRO A 19 24.01 -23.57 29.45
CA PRO A 19 23.35 -22.27 29.38
C PRO A 19 23.90 -21.35 28.28
N ARG A 20 25.21 -21.37 28.00
CA ARG A 20 25.83 -20.54 26.95
C ARG A 20 25.43 -21.03 25.57
N VAL A 21 25.38 -22.35 25.39
CA VAL A 21 24.93 -22.97 24.13
C VAL A 21 23.45 -22.67 23.90
N ARG A 22 22.60 -22.78 24.94
CA ARG A 22 21.18 -22.44 24.89
C ARG A 22 20.96 -21.01 24.42
N ALA A 23 21.62 -20.03 25.06
CA ALA A 23 21.49 -18.62 24.70
C ALA A 23 21.89 -18.35 23.23
N LYS A 24 22.94 -18.99 22.74
CA LYS A 24 23.37 -18.88 21.34
C LYS A 24 22.33 -19.43 20.36
N GLU A 25 21.77 -20.60 20.65
CA GLU A 25 20.77 -21.23 19.78
C GLU A 25 19.42 -20.50 19.83
N GLU A 26 19.06 -19.87 20.96
CA GLU A 26 17.90 -18.97 21.09
C GLU A 26 18.06 -17.72 20.22
N ALA A 27 19.22 -17.05 20.29
CA ALA A 27 19.51 -15.89 19.44
C ALA A 27 19.45 -16.26 17.95
N LYS A 28 19.99 -17.43 17.59
CA LYS A 28 19.93 -17.95 16.22
C LYS A 28 18.50 -18.28 15.78
N LEU A 29 17.69 -18.86 16.66
CA LEU A 29 16.29 -19.13 16.39
C LEU A 29 15.52 -17.83 16.16
N ALA A 30 15.74 -16.81 16.99
CA ALA A 30 15.14 -15.48 16.81
C ALA A 30 15.47 -14.88 15.44
N GLY A 31 16.74 -14.84 15.06
CA GLY A 31 17.14 -14.33 13.74
C GLY A 31 16.55 -15.12 12.57
N LEU A 32 16.40 -16.44 12.70
CA LEU A 32 15.73 -17.26 11.68
C LEU A 32 14.22 -17.00 11.59
N LEU A 33 13.56 -16.68 12.70
CA LEU A 33 12.14 -16.31 12.72
C LEU A 33 11.92 -14.94 12.07
N GLU A 34 12.76 -13.95 12.39
CA GLU A 34 12.74 -12.64 11.73
C GLU A 34 12.95 -12.75 10.22
N ALA A 35 13.95 -13.52 9.79
CA ALA A 35 14.21 -13.77 8.38
C ALA A 35 13.03 -14.47 7.68
N LEU A 36 12.34 -15.37 8.38
CA LEU A 36 11.14 -16.04 7.85
C LEU A 36 9.98 -15.05 7.65
N GLU A 37 9.76 -14.13 8.61
CA GLU A 37 8.72 -13.11 8.49
C GLU A 37 9.03 -12.10 7.38
N ALA A 38 10.28 -11.65 7.26
CA ALA A 38 10.72 -10.80 6.17
C ALA A 38 10.50 -11.48 4.80
N HIS A 39 10.85 -12.77 4.69
CA HIS A 39 10.59 -13.55 3.48
C HIS A 39 9.09 -13.67 3.18
N ARG A 40 8.25 -13.92 4.20
CA ARG A 40 6.78 -13.97 4.02
C ARG A 40 6.19 -12.63 3.58
N ALA A 41 6.69 -11.53 4.13
CA ALA A 41 6.29 -10.19 3.73
C ALA A 41 6.66 -9.92 2.26
N SER A 42 7.90 -10.19 1.86
CA SER A 42 8.37 -10.05 0.47
C SER A 42 7.55 -10.89 -0.51
N GLU A 43 7.25 -12.15 -0.17
CA GLU A 43 6.42 -13.01 -1.03
C GLU A 43 4.98 -12.49 -1.15
N ARG A 44 4.40 -11.96 -0.06
CA ARG A 44 3.08 -11.32 -0.08
C ARG A 44 3.07 -10.09 -0.99
N GLU A 45 4.07 -9.23 -0.85
CA GLU A 45 4.22 -8.04 -1.70
C GLU A 45 4.37 -8.41 -3.18
N ARG A 46 5.18 -9.42 -3.49
CA ARG A 46 5.33 -9.92 -4.86
C ARG A 46 4.02 -10.46 -5.42
N ALA A 47 3.30 -11.26 -4.64
CA ALA A 47 2.00 -11.79 -5.03
C ALA A 47 0.98 -10.67 -5.27
N TYR A 48 0.93 -9.66 -4.40
CA TYR A 48 0.03 -8.53 -4.52
C TYR A 48 0.40 -7.60 -5.68
N ALA A 49 1.69 -7.38 -5.93
CA ALA A 49 2.15 -6.65 -7.09
C ALA A 49 1.61 -7.28 -8.38
N VAL A 50 1.78 -8.59 -8.57
CA VAL A 50 1.25 -9.28 -9.76
C VAL A 50 -0.28 -9.22 -9.80
N ARG A 51 -0.96 -9.55 -8.69
CA ARG A 51 -2.43 -9.63 -8.63
C ARG A 51 -3.12 -8.30 -8.92
N TYR A 52 -2.58 -7.20 -8.40
CA TYR A 52 -3.21 -5.88 -8.48
C TYR A 52 -2.59 -4.96 -9.52
N HIS A 53 -1.49 -5.37 -10.18
CA HIS A 53 -0.80 -4.56 -11.19
C HIS A 53 -1.76 -4.01 -12.26
N LYS A 54 -2.58 -4.88 -12.86
CA LYS A 54 -3.49 -4.47 -13.95
C LYS A 54 -4.57 -3.50 -13.46
N VAL A 55 -5.19 -3.78 -12.32
CA VAL A 55 -6.24 -2.91 -11.77
C VAL A 55 -5.66 -1.53 -11.46
N ARG A 56 -4.52 -1.47 -10.75
CA ARG A 56 -3.82 -0.21 -10.44
C ARG A 56 -3.39 0.54 -11.70
N PHE A 57 -2.87 -0.18 -12.70
CA PHE A 57 -2.48 0.42 -13.98
C PHE A 57 -3.67 1.11 -14.67
N PHE A 58 -4.82 0.44 -14.78
CA PHE A 58 -5.99 1.03 -15.43
C PHE A 58 -6.59 2.19 -14.63
N GLU A 59 -6.63 2.10 -13.30
CA GLU A 59 -7.08 3.22 -12.47
C GLU A 59 -6.14 4.42 -12.61
N ARG A 60 -4.82 4.21 -12.57
CA ARG A 60 -3.83 5.26 -12.82
C ARG A 60 -4.07 5.95 -14.16
N VAL A 61 -4.14 5.19 -15.25
CA VAL A 61 -4.36 5.74 -16.61
C VAL A 61 -5.67 6.51 -16.71
N LYS A 62 -6.74 6.03 -16.07
CA LYS A 62 -8.03 6.73 -16.03
C LYS A 62 -7.95 8.04 -15.25
N LEU A 63 -7.27 8.05 -14.11
CA LEU A 63 -7.07 9.23 -13.28
C LEU A 63 -6.19 10.27 -13.98
N GLU A 64 -5.07 9.85 -14.59
CA GLU A 64 -4.20 10.73 -15.40
C GLU A 64 -4.98 11.36 -16.55
N ARG A 65 -5.81 10.58 -17.26
CA ARG A 65 -6.67 11.10 -18.32
C ARG A 65 -7.70 12.10 -17.79
N ARG A 66 -8.31 11.83 -16.63
CA ARG A 66 -9.27 12.72 -15.98
C ARG A 66 -8.62 14.05 -15.59
N ILE A 67 -7.43 14.00 -14.98
CA ILE A 67 -6.64 15.19 -14.62
C ILE A 67 -6.35 16.03 -15.86
N ARG A 68 -5.82 15.42 -16.94
CA ARG A 68 -5.52 16.12 -18.19
C ARG A 68 -6.76 16.79 -18.80
N ARG A 69 -7.91 16.11 -18.78
CA ARG A 69 -9.17 16.66 -19.29
C ARG A 69 -9.65 17.86 -18.47
N LEU A 70 -9.61 17.76 -17.13
CA LEU A 70 -9.99 18.86 -16.24
C LEU A 70 -9.07 20.07 -16.45
N GLN A 71 -7.76 19.85 -16.49
CA GLN A 71 -6.78 20.92 -16.75
C GLN A 71 -7.03 21.60 -18.11
N ALA A 72 -7.25 20.83 -19.17
CA ALA A 72 -7.53 21.37 -20.49
C ALA A 72 -8.85 22.17 -20.53
N ALA A 73 -9.91 21.69 -19.87
CA ALA A 73 -11.18 22.39 -19.78
C ALA A 73 -11.05 23.73 -19.03
N MET A 74 -10.34 23.73 -17.89
CA MET A 74 -10.09 24.95 -17.12
C MET A 74 -9.25 25.96 -17.91
N GLN A 75 -8.23 25.49 -18.64
CA GLN A 75 -7.41 26.35 -19.52
C GLN A 75 -8.23 26.94 -20.69
N ALA A 76 -9.08 26.13 -21.31
CA ALA A 76 -9.95 26.60 -22.41
C ALA A 76 -10.96 27.65 -21.93
N ALA A 77 -11.54 27.46 -20.74
CA ALA A 77 -12.44 28.44 -20.13
C ALA A 77 -11.72 29.78 -19.89
N GLN A 78 -10.53 29.75 -19.29
CA GLN A 78 -9.70 30.94 -19.07
C GLN A 78 -9.30 31.63 -20.37
N ALA A 79 -8.89 30.88 -21.40
CA ALA A 79 -8.54 31.43 -22.70
C ALA A 79 -9.74 32.07 -23.43
N GLY A 80 -10.95 31.57 -23.18
CA GLY A 80 -12.20 32.14 -23.68
C GLY A 80 -12.73 33.33 -22.87
N GLY A 81 -11.99 33.81 -21.87
CA GLY A 81 -12.43 34.90 -20.98
C GLY A 81 -13.53 34.50 -20.00
N GLY A 82 -13.81 33.21 -19.86
CA GLY A 82 -14.76 32.66 -18.90
C GLY A 82 -14.08 32.10 -17.65
N GLU A 83 -14.88 31.82 -16.63
CA GLU A 83 -14.41 31.09 -15.45
C GLU A 83 -14.53 29.57 -15.65
N PRO A 84 -13.65 28.77 -15.00
CA PRO A 84 -13.81 27.32 -14.97
C PRO A 84 -15.18 26.92 -14.41
N ALA A 85 -15.66 25.73 -14.77
CA ALA A 85 -16.97 25.30 -14.29
C ALA A 85 -16.94 25.17 -12.75
N PRO A 86 -18.05 25.52 -12.05
CA PRO A 86 -18.14 25.34 -10.61
C PRO A 86 -17.84 23.89 -10.23
N GLY A 87 -16.82 23.71 -9.39
CA GLY A 87 -16.38 22.38 -8.93
C GLY A 87 -15.25 21.74 -9.74
N ASP A 88 -14.78 22.31 -10.85
CA ASP A 88 -13.65 21.77 -11.63
C ASP A 88 -12.37 21.69 -10.78
N ALA A 89 -12.10 22.74 -9.99
CA ALA A 89 -10.95 22.76 -9.08
C ALA A 89 -11.04 21.66 -8.00
N ALA A 90 -12.21 21.44 -7.43
CA ALA A 90 -12.45 20.38 -6.45
C ALA A 90 -12.31 18.98 -7.08
N ALA A 91 -12.85 18.80 -8.29
CA ALA A 91 -12.75 17.56 -9.05
C ALA A 91 -11.29 17.24 -9.44
N LEU A 92 -10.50 18.28 -9.77
CA LEU A 92 -9.08 18.15 -10.07
C LEU A 92 -8.30 17.75 -8.82
N ALA A 93 -8.52 18.43 -7.69
CA ALA A 93 -7.88 18.10 -6.42
C ALA A 93 -8.20 16.66 -5.98
N GLN A 94 -9.46 16.23 -6.10
CA GLN A 94 -9.86 14.85 -5.79
C GLN A 94 -9.17 13.85 -6.70
N ALA A 95 -9.12 14.10 -8.02
CA ALA A 95 -8.46 13.21 -8.96
C ALA A 95 -6.94 13.11 -8.72
N GLN A 96 -6.31 14.19 -8.25
CA GLN A 96 -4.91 14.21 -7.84
C GLN A 96 -4.68 13.39 -6.58
N ASP A 97 -5.51 13.54 -5.53
CA ASP A 97 -5.41 12.71 -4.32
C ASP A 97 -5.64 11.22 -4.62
N ASP A 98 -6.60 10.92 -5.48
CA ASP A 98 -6.84 9.57 -6.00
C ASP A 98 -5.62 9.02 -6.73
N LEU A 99 -4.96 9.83 -7.57
CA LEU A 99 -3.75 9.42 -8.27
C LEU A 99 -2.61 9.12 -7.28
N GLN A 100 -2.43 9.94 -6.25
CA GLN A 100 -1.45 9.70 -5.18
C GLN A 100 -1.69 8.36 -4.47
N TYR A 101 -2.95 8.06 -4.16
CA TYR A 101 -3.33 6.77 -3.59
C TYR A 101 -2.94 5.59 -4.49
N VAL A 102 -3.16 5.67 -5.81
CA VAL A 102 -2.81 4.58 -6.74
C VAL A 102 -1.30 4.42 -6.89
N LEU A 103 -0.55 5.53 -6.98
CA LEU A 103 0.90 5.52 -7.19
C LEU A 103 1.64 4.99 -5.96
N HIS A 104 1.28 5.50 -4.79
CA HIS A 104 2.00 5.25 -3.54
C HIS A 104 1.35 4.18 -2.67
N PHE A 105 0.49 3.34 -3.25
CA PHE A 105 -0.23 2.30 -2.51
C PHE A 105 0.73 1.34 -1.76
N PRO A 106 0.47 1.03 -0.47
CA PRO A 106 1.31 0.15 0.35
C PRO A 106 1.38 -1.27 -0.24
N ARG A 107 2.61 -1.75 -0.48
CA ARG A 107 2.87 -3.01 -1.21
C ARG A 107 2.37 -4.26 -0.48
N GLY A 108 2.37 -4.23 0.85
CA GLY A 108 1.95 -5.35 1.70
C GLY A 108 0.45 -5.46 1.93
N GLU A 109 -0.33 -4.52 1.41
CA GLU A 109 -1.78 -4.40 1.65
C GLU A 109 -2.61 -4.82 0.44
N LYS A 110 -3.87 -5.21 0.71
CA LYS A 110 -4.82 -5.58 -0.34
C LYS A 110 -5.31 -4.33 -1.06
N TYR A 111 -5.12 -4.25 -2.38
CA TYR A 111 -5.60 -3.09 -3.14
C TYR A 111 -7.13 -2.96 -3.12
N VAL A 112 -7.60 -1.76 -2.79
CA VAL A 112 -9.01 -1.38 -2.85
C VAL A 112 -9.21 -0.40 -4.00
N ALA A 113 -9.88 -0.88 -5.05
CA ALA A 113 -10.19 -0.11 -6.25
C ALA A 113 -11.02 1.14 -5.92
N LEU A 114 -10.69 2.29 -6.53
CA LEU A 114 -11.40 3.55 -6.34
C LEU A 114 -12.59 3.70 -7.29
N LEU A 115 -12.45 3.24 -8.53
CA LEU A 115 -13.42 3.50 -9.61
C LEU A 115 -14.49 2.41 -9.72
N LYS A 116 -14.41 1.36 -8.90
CA LYS A 116 -15.43 0.31 -8.83
C LYS A 116 -16.50 0.68 -7.78
N PRO A 117 -17.79 0.70 -8.13
CA PRO A 117 -18.86 0.92 -7.16
C PRO A 117 -19.00 -0.27 -6.21
N ALA A 118 -19.56 -0.02 -5.02
CA ALA A 118 -19.92 -1.07 -4.07
C ALA A 118 -21.18 -1.82 -4.57
N ALA A 119 -21.36 -3.06 -4.10
CA ALA A 119 -22.51 -3.88 -4.46
C ALA A 119 -23.80 -3.41 -3.77
N ASP A 120 -23.68 -2.92 -2.53
CA ASP A 120 -24.78 -2.44 -1.71
C ASP A 120 -24.33 -1.27 -0.80
N PRO A 121 -25.26 -0.53 -0.16
CA PRO A 121 -24.94 0.62 0.68
C PRO A 121 -24.11 0.30 1.94
N ALA A 122 -24.30 -0.87 2.55
CA ALA A 122 -23.55 -1.26 3.76
C ALA A 122 -22.09 -1.59 3.39
N ALA A 123 -21.89 -2.29 2.28
CA ALA A 123 -20.59 -2.54 1.68
C ALA A 123 -19.90 -1.24 1.25
N ALA A 124 -20.66 -0.22 0.83
CA ALA A 124 -20.11 1.09 0.47
C ALA A 124 -19.45 1.79 1.67
N ALA A 125 -20.11 1.82 2.84
CA ALA A 125 -19.56 2.45 4.03
C ALA A 125 -18.26 1.77 4.50
N ALA A 126 -18.26 0.43 4.58
CA ALA A 126 -17.06 -0.34 4.93
C ALA A 126 -15.91 -0.13 3.93
N LEU A 127 -16.24 -0.07 2.63
CA LEU A 127 -15.27 0.19 1.57
C LEU A 127 -14.64 1.58 1.69
N GLN A 128 -15.43 2.60 2.03
CA GLN A 128 -14.91 3.95 2.23
C GLN A 128 -14.05 4.06 3.49
N ALA A 129 -14.44 3.40 4.57
CA ALA A 129 -13.62 3.34 5.79
C ALA A 129 -12.24 2.71 5.50
N GLU A 130 -12.21 1.61 4.74
CA GLU A 130 -10.95 0.95 4.39
C GLU A 130 -10.10 1.83 3.44
N ARG A 131 -10.71 2.49 2.46
CA ARG A 131 -10.01 3.47 1.61
C ARG A 131 -9.43 4.62 2.44
N ALA A 132 -10.16 5.12 3.44
CA ALA A 132 -9.68 6.18 4.32
C ALA A 132 -8.46 5.73 5.16
N ARG A 133 -8.50 4.51 5.72
CA ARG A 133 -7.37 3.88 6.41
C ARG A 133 -6.13 3.83 5.50
N LEU A 134 -6.31 3.31 4.29
CA LEU A 134 -5.22 3.14 3.32
C LEU A 134 -4.67 4.49 2.83
N ARG A 135 -5.52 5.51 2.62
CA ARG A 135 -5.05 6.88 2.30
C ARG A 135 -4.23 7.49 3.44
N ALA A 136 -4.60 7.24 4.70
CA ALA A 136 -3.81 7.70 5.84
C ALA A 136 -2.41 7.06 5.85
N LEU A 137 -2.31 5.77 5.55
CA LEU A 137 -1.02 5.08 5.40
C LEU A 137 -0.18 5.68 4.26
N VAL A 138 -0.79 5.92 3.10
CA VAL A 138 -0.10 6.55 1.95
C VAL A 138 0.46 7.92 2.33
N ARG A 139 -0.33 8.76 3.02
CA ARG A 139 0.13 10.07 3.49
C ARG A 139 1.28 9.97 4.49
N ALA A 140 1.22 9.01 5.42
CA ALA A 140 2.31 8.78 6.37
C ALA A 140 3.60 8.34 5.66
N GLN A 141 3.51 7.41 4.70
CA GLN A 141 4.65 6.96 3.90
C GLN A 141 5.28 8.08 3.06
N LEU A 142 4.44 8.94 2.46
CA LEU A 142 4.92 10.10 1.72
C LEU A 142 5.63 11.11 2.62
N ALA A 143 5.11 11.34 3.83
CA ALA A 143 5.74 12.24 4.80
C ALA A 143 7.09 11.67 5.28
N GLU A 144 7.16 10.37 5.58
CA GLU A 144 8.40 9.70 5.97
C GLU A 144 9.44 9.75 4.85
N ALA A 145 9.04 9.46 3.61
CA ALA A 145 9.92 9.55 2.45
C ALA A 145 10.42 10.98 2.20
N ALA A 146 9.57 11.99 2.41
CA ALA A 146 9.95 13.39 2.28
C ALA A 146 10.94 13.84 3.37
N LEU A 147 10.86 13.27 4.58
CA LEU A 147 11.82 13.52 5.67
C LEU A 147 13.15 12.82 5.39
N ALA A 148 13.14 11.60 4.88
CA ALA A 148 14.34 10.83 4.56
C ALA A 148 15.15 11.41 3.37
N ALA A 149 14.51 12.25 2.54
CA ALA A 149 15.13 12.91 1.39
C ALA A 149 15.75 14.28 1.72
N ARG A 150 15.69 14.73 2.98
CA ARG A 150 16.29 15.98 3.48
C ARG A 150 17.63 15.71 4.16
#